data_AF-A0A381ZAF5-F1
#
_entry.id   AF-A0A381ZAF5-F1
#
_cell.length_a   1.000
_cell.length_b   1.000
_cell.length_c   1.000
_cell.angle_alpha   90.00
_cell.angle_beta   90.00
_cell.angle_gamma   90.00
#
_symmetry.space_group_name_H-M   'P 1'
#
loop_
_entity.id
_entity.type
_entity.pdbx_description
1 polymer ?
#
loop_
_entity_poly.entity_id
_entity_poly.type
_entity_poly.pdbx_seq_one_letter_code
_entity_poly.pdbx_strand_id
1 'polypeptide(L)'
;MSNRTIAITESIYQYLCDHSLREDPILKDLRDHTYDMEERAMQIAPEQGQFMQMLVKLIGAKNTIEVGVFTGYSSLAIALALPEDGRIVACDVNPQYT
;
A
#
# COMPACT_ATOMS: atom_id res chain seq x y z
N MET A 1 4.06 22.27 22.94
CA MET A 1 3.46 21.08 22.30
C MET A 1 2.26 21.55 21.49
N SER A 2 2.21 21.31 20.18
CA SER A 2 0.99 21.55 19.38
C SER A 2 -0.08 20.54 19.79
N ASN A 3 -1.34 20.96 19.87
CA ASN A 3 -2.50 20.06 20.08
C ASN A 3 -3.23 19.75 18.77
N ARG A 4 -2.59 19.99 17.62
CA ARG A 4 -3.16 19.81 16.27
C ARG A 4 -2.16 19.11 15.36
N THR A 5 -2.70 18.31 14.44
CA THR A 5 -1.95 17.73 13.32
C THR A 5 -1.54 18.82 12.33
N ILE A 6 -0.35 18.67 11.75
CA ILE A 6 0.13 19.56 10.67
C ILE A 6 -0.65 19.30 9.38
N ALA A 7 -0.94 20.34 8.61
CA ALA A 7 -1.51 20.18 7.27
C ALA A 7 -0.44 19.63 6.31
N ILE A 8 -0.80 18.63 5.50
CA ILE A 8 0.09 18.06 4.49
C ILE A 8 -0.03 18.90 3.21
N THR A 9 0.91 19.82 3.03
CA THR A 9 1.10 20.52 1.75
C THR A 9 1.91 19.66 0.79
N GLU A 10 1.91 19.97 -0.51
CA GLU A 10 2.71 19.26 -1.51
C GLU A 10 4.19 19.18 -1.13
N SER A 11 4.77 20.28 -0.65
CA SER A 11 6.17 20.33 -0.21
C SER A 11 6.46 19.42 1.00
N ILE A 12 5.48 19.28 1.91
CA ILE A 12 5.61 18.39 3.07
C ILE A 12 5.42 16.94 2.65
N TYR A 13 4.49 16.67 1.72
CA TYR A 13 4.29 15.35 1.15
C TYR A 13 5.55 14.85 0.43
N GLN A 14 6.13 15.67 -0.45
CA GLN A 14 7.38 15.34 -1.14
C GLN A 14 8.52 15.09 -0.14
N TYR A 15 8.69 15.95 0.86
CA TYR A 15 9.68 15.74 1.91
C TYR A 15 9.49 14.41 2.65
N LEU A 16 8.25 14.05 2.99
CA LEU A 16 7.90 12.78 3.63
C LEU A 16 8.33 11.61 2.73
N CYS A 17 7.98 11.64 1.45
CA CYS A 17 8.35 10.60 0.50
C CYS A 17 9.88 10.49 0.36
N ASP A 18 10.58 11.60 0.12
CA ASP A 18 12.03 11.63 -0.10
C ASP A 18 12.86 11.11 1.09
N HIS A 19 12.35 11.27 2.31
CA HIS A 19 13.10 10.96 3.54
C HIS A 19 12.62 9.71 4.27
N SER A 20 11.47 9.15 3.90
CA SER A 20 10.89 8.01 4.63
C SER A 20 10.42 6.85 3.75
N LEU A 21 10.04 7.10 2.50
CA LEU A 21 9.51 6.05 1.62
C LEU A 21 10.64 5.14 1.13
N ARG A 22 10.44 3.84 1.28
CA ARG A 22 11.33 2.75 0.85
C ARG A 22 10.50 1.73 0.08
N GLU A 23 9.87 2.22 -0.99
CA GLU A 23 9.01 1.40 -1.84
C GLU A 23 9.82 0.28 -2.51
N ASP A 24 9.30 -0.95 -2.45
CA ASP A 24 9.89 -2.09 -3.15
C ASP A 24 9.78 -1.85 -4.67
N PRO A 25 10.81 -2.16 -5.47
CA PRO A 25 10.73 -2.03 -6.94
C PRO A 25 9.48 -2.65 -7.55
N ILE A 26 9.01 -3.82 -7.06
CA ILE A 26 7.81 -4.45 -7.63
C ILE A 26 6.52 -3.66 -7.34
N LEU A 27 6.46 -2.98 -6.19
CA LEU A 27 5.35 -2.10 -5.86
C LEU A 27 5.36 -0.88 -6.75
N LYS A 28 6.55 -0.27 -6.94
CA LYS A 28 6.70 0.86 -7.85
C LYS A 28 6.27 0.50 -9.28
N ASP A 29 6.71 -0.65 -9.79
CA ASP A 29 6.35 -1.11 -11.13
C ASP A 29 4.83 -1.30 -11.28
N LEU A 30 4.16 -1.89 -10.28
CA LEU A 30 2.71 -2.03 -10.27
C LEU A 30 1.97 -0.69 -10.18
N ARG A 31 2.51 0.26 -9.41
CA ARG A 31 1.96 1.62 -9.30
C ARG A 31 2.09 2.38 -10.61
N ASP A 32 3.25 2.29 -11.26
CA ASP A 32 3.48 2.90 -12.57
C ASP A 32 2.54 2.28 -13.63
N HIS A 33 2.32 0.95 -13.59
CA HIS A 33 1.34 0.30 -14.46
C HIS A 33 -0.10 0.77 -14.23
N THR A 34 -0.50 0.91 -12.96
CA THR A 34 -1.86 1.35 -12.60
C THR A 34 -2.09 2.83 -12.93
N TYR A 35 -1.02 3.65 -12.93
CA TYR A 35 -1.11 5.09 -13.21
C TYR A 35 -1.66 5.42 -14.61
N ASP A 36 -1.51 4.49 -15.56
CA ASP A 36 -2.00 4.63 -16.94
C ASP A 36 -3.49 4.26 -17.10
N MET A 37 -4.14 3.74 -16.04
CA MET A 37 -5.56 3.37 -16.04
C MET A 37 -6.48 4.56 -15.73
N GLU A 38 -7.72 4.53 -16.22
CA GLU A 38 -8.71 5.58 -15.90
C GLU A 38 -9.07 5.58 -14.41
N GLU A 39 -9.12 4.39 -13.80
CA GLU A 39 -9.52 4.15 -12.41
C GLU A 39 -8.35 4.25 -11.41
N ARG A 40 -7.18 4.74 -11.84
CA ARG A 40 -5.95 4.83 -11.02
C ARG A 40 -6.12 5.46 -9.63
N ALA A 41 -7.09 6.35 -9.47
CA ALA A 41 -7.39 7.01 -8.19
C ALA A 41 -7.91 6.05 -7.10
N MET A 42 -8.27 4.81 -7.46
CA MET A 42 -8.66 3.76 -6.52
C MET A 42 -7.46 3.17 -5.76
N GLN A 43 -6.25 3.32 -6.28
CA GLN A 43 -5.04 2.79 -5.64
C GLN A 43 -4.63 3.63 -4.43
N ILE A 44 -4.17 2.97 -3.36
CA ILE A 44 -3.56 3.65 -2.21
C ILE A 44 -2.22 4.29 -2.57
N ALA A 45 -1.85 5.32 -1.81
CA ALA A 45 -0.54 5.95 -1.93
C ALA A 45 0.60 5.03 -1.43
N PRO A 46 1.83 5.16 -1.95
CA PRO A 46 2.90 4.22 -1.63
C PRO A 46 3.33 4.25 -0.15
N GLU A 47 3.30 5.42 0.49
CA GLU A 47 3.59 5.56 1.92
C GLU A 47 2.53 4.91 2.82
N GLN A 48 1.28 4.83 2.35
CA GLN A 48 0.23 4.07 3.03
C GLN A 48 0.51 2.55 2.95
N GLY A 49 0.95 2.06 1.79
CA GLY A 49 1.39 0.66 1.64
C GLY A 49 2.53 0.31 2.58
N GLN A 50 3.55 1.17 2.68
CA GLN A 50 4.66 1.00 3.63
C GLN A 50 4.18 1.00 5.09
N PHE A 51 3.24 1.87 5.44
CA PHE A 51 2.66 1.89 6.78
C PHE A 51 1.94 0.57 7.10
N MET A 52 1.17 0.03 6.16
CA MET A 52 0.50 -1.26 6.30
C MET A 52 1.51 -2.42 6.47
N GLN A 53 2.61 -2.42 5.72
CA GLN A 53 3.71 -3.39 5.90
C GLN A 53 4.30 -3.34 7.31
N MET A 54 4.52 -2.13 7.84
CA MET A 54 5.00 -1.96 9.21
C MET A 54 3.99 -2.54 10.22
N LEU A 55 2.69 -2.29 10.05
CA LEU A 55 1.66 -2.85 10.92
C LEU A 55 1.64 -4.38 10.88
N VAL A 56 1.67 -4.99 9.69
CA VAL A 56 1.74 -6.46 9.51
C VAL A 56 2.90 -7.05 10.30
N LYS A 57 4.09 -6.45 10.20
CA LYS A 57 5.29 -6.89 10.91
C LYS A 57 5.16 -6.70 12.43
N LEU A 58 4.64 -5.56 12.88
CA LEU A 58 4.50 -5.24 14.30
C LEU A 58 3.50 -6.16 15.02
N ILE A 59 2.40 -6.51 14.36
CA ILE A 59 1.39 -7.40 14.94
C ILE A 59 1.69 -8.89 14.70
N GLY A 60 2.73 -9.21 13.92
CA GLY A 60 3.09 -10.59 13.57
C GLY A 60 2.00 -11.31 12.79
N ALA A 61 1.33 -10.62 11.85
CA ALA A 61 0.23 -11.21 11.10
C ALA A 61 0.71 -12.39 10.24
N LYS A 62 -0.11 -13.45 10.19
CA LYS A 62 0.10 -14.62 9.33
C LYS A 62 -1.04 -14.90 8.38
N ASN A 63 -2.26 -14.51 8.74
CA ASN A 63 -3.46 -14.68 7.91
C ASN A 63 -4.14 -13.32 7.80
N THR A 64 -4.25 -12.79 6.59
CA THR A 64 -4.88 -11.51 6.30
C THR A 64 -6.04 -11.70 5.33
N ILE A 65 -6.99 -10.78 5.37
CA ILE A 65 -8.06 -10.67 4.38
C ILE A 65 -8.06 -9.23 3.86
N GLU A 66 -8.12 -9.09 2.55
CA GLU A 66 -8.26 -7.81 1.87
C GLU A 66 -9.60 -7.79 1.12
N VAL A 67 -10.37 -6.71 1.31
CA VAL A 67 -11.67 -6.52 0.68
C VAL A 67 -11.58 -5.27 -0.19
N GLY A 68 -11.65 -5.47 -1.51
CA GLY A 68 -11.24 -4.48 -2.51
C GLY A 68 -9.76 -4.61 -2.82
N VAL A 69 -9.45 -5.27 -3.94
CA VAL A 69 -8.09 -5.59 -4.40
C VAL A 69 -7.64 -4.62 -5.48
N PHE A 70 -8.54 -4.29 -6.42
CA PHE A 70 -8.21 -3.55 -7.64
C PHE A 70 -6.97 -4.16 -8.31
N THR A 71 -6.00 -3.37 -8.77
CA THR A 71 -4.75 -3.87 -9.36
C THR A 71 -3.82 -4.57 -8.37
N GLY A 72 -4.19 -4.64 -7.07
CA GLY A 72 -3.52 -5.47 -6.08
C GLY A 72 -2.35 -4.82 -5.35
N TYR A 73 -2.17 -3.50 -5.43
CA TYR A 73 -1.03 -2.82 -4.76
C TYR A 73 -1.01 -3.03 -3.24
N SER A 74 -2.15 -2.88 -2.56
CA SER A 74 -2.27 -3.16 -1.11
C SER A 74 -2.04 -4.64 -0.80
N SER A 75 -2.65 -5.54 -1.58
CA SER A 75 -2.48 -6.99 -1.44
C SER A 75 -1.01 -7.39 -1.56
N LEU A 76 -0.30 -6.86 -2.57
CA LEU A 76 1.11 -7.10 -2.78
C LEU A 76 1.96 -6.51 -1.66
N ALA A 77 1.65 -5.29 -1.20
CA ALA A 77 2.35 -4.68 -0.07
C ALA A 77 2.24 -5.55 1.18
N ILE A 78 1.03 -6.03 1.52
CA ILE A 78 0.77 -6.94 2.64
C ILE A 78 1.53 -8.26 2.45
N ALA A 79 1.47 -8.86 1.25
CA ALA A 79 2.15 -10.12 0.95
C ALA A 79 3.67 -10.03 1.17
N LEU A 80 4.31 -8.93 0.76
CA LEU A 80 5.75 -8.69 0.98
C LEU A 80 6.13 -8.54 2.47
N ALA A 81 5.17 -8.24 3.35
CA ALA A 81 5.41 -8.10 4.78
C ALA A 81 5.05 -9.34 5.60
N LEU A 82 4.29 -10.28 5.03
CA LEU A 82 3.97 -11.55 5.66
C LEU A 82 5.21 -12.45 5.75
N PRO A 83 5.26 -13.37 6.74
CA PRO A 83 6.25 -14.44 6.73
C PRO A 83 6.03 -15.38 5.55
N GLU A 84 7.01 -16.23 5.24
CA GLU A 84 6.94 -17.21 4.14
C GLU A 84 5.73 -18.15 4.24
N ASP A 85 5.30 -18.49 5.47
CA ASP A 85 4.11 -19.31 5.74
C ASP A 85 2.80 -18.49 5.81
N GLY A 86 2.87 -17.19 5.54
CA GLY A 86 1.76 -16.27 5.58
C GLY A 86 0.81 -16.41 4.40
N ARG A 87 -0.45 -16.04 4.62
CA ARG A 87 -1.53 -16.14 3.63
C ARG A 87 -2.37 -14.88 3.59
N ILE A 88 -2.78 -14.52 2.40
CA ILE A 88 -3.76 -13.47 2.14
C ILE A 88 -4.97 -14.06 1.41
N VAL A 89 -6.16 -13.71 1.87
CA VAL A 89 -7.40 -13.90 1.12
C VAL A 89 -7.76 -12.55 0.51
N ALA A 90 -7.67 -12.45 -0.81
CA ALA A 90 -7.95 -11.24 -1.57
C ALA A 90 -9.34 -11.34 -2.20
N CYS A 91 -10.24 -10.42 -1.84
CA CYS A 91 -11.63 -10.41 -2.26
C CYS A 91 -11.93 -9.20 -3.14
N ASP A 92 -12.22 -9.41 -4.41
CA ASP A 92 -12.74 -8.39 -5.31
C ASP A 92 -13.97 -8.91 -6.05
N VAL A 93 -14.78 -7.98 -6.55
CA VAL A 93 -15.98 -8.28 -7.35
C VAL A 93 -15.69 -8.19 -8.85
N ASN A 94 -14.60 -7.52 -9.25
CA ASN A 94 -14.28 -7.30 -10.65
C ASN A 94 -13.29 -8.36 -11.19
N PRO A 95 -13.75 -9.28 -12.06
CA PRO A 95 -12.91 -10.36 -12.58
C PRO A 95 -11.78 -9.90 -13.53
N GLN A 96 -11.81 -8.65 -14.00
CA GLN A 96 -10.73 -8.10 -14.83
C GLN A 96 -9.49 -7.76 -14.00
N TYR A 97 -9.68 -7.44 -12.72
CA TYR A 97 -8.60 -7.11 -11.81
C TYR A 97 -8.20 -8.30 -10.93
N THR A 98 -9.05 -9.33 -10.79
CA THR A 98 -8.83 -10.48 -9.89
C THR A 98 -9.48 -11.75 -10.41
#